data_AF-A0A3C1QWZ5-F1
#
_entry.id   AF-A0A3C1QWZ5-F1
#
_cell.length_a   1.000
_cell.length_b   1.000
_cell.length_c   1.000
_cell.angle_alpha   90.00
_cell.angle_beta   90.00
_cell.angle_gamma   90.00
#
_symmetry.space_group_name_H-M   'P 1'
#
loop_
_entity.id
_entity.type
_entity.pdbx_description
1 polymer ?
#
loop_
_entity_poly.entity_id
_entity_poly.type
_entity_poly.pdbx_seq_one_letter_code
_entity_poly.pdbx_strand_id
1 'polypeptide(L)' 'MTLRELEELAEERQRDQWAHTSLVLAVLANLHRDPKRTGRYSPDDFNPFAASRGAPPPKAGIEVLKAVFVDQGSGGAN' A
#
# COMPACT_ATOMS: atom_id res chain seq x y z
N MET A 1 -8.99 12.96 -29.14
CA MET A 1 -9.17 12.65 -27.72
C MET A 1 -10.26 11.61 -27.58
N THR A 2 -9.94 10.45 -27.00
CA THR A 2 -10.91 9.37 -26.75
C THR A 2 -11.39 9.38 -25.30
N LEU A 3 -12.52 8.72 -25.00
CA LEU A 3 -13.06 8.63 -23.63
C LEU A 3 -12.04 8.02 -22.65
N ARG A 4 -11.29 7.02 -23.10
CA ARG A 4 -10.22 6.38 -22.33
C ARG A 4 -9.12 7.37 -21.94
N GLU A 5 -8.69 8.21 -22.87
CA GLU A 5 -7.67 9.23 -22.60
C GLU A 5 -8.17 10.27 -21.58
N LEU A 6 -9.47 10.60 -21.58
CA LEU A 6 -10.06 11.51 -20.59
C LEU A 6 -10.09 10.88 -19.20
N GLU A 7 -10.41 9.59 -19.10
CA GLU A 7 -10.39 8.85 -17.84
C GLU A 7 -8.98 8.81 -17.24
N GLU A 8 -7.98 8.46 -18.05
CA GLU A 8 -6.58 8.43 -17.63
C GLU A 8 -6.11 9.81 -17.13
N LEU A 9 -6.40 10.89 -17.86
CA LEU A 9 -6.05 12.25 -17.44
C LEU A 9 -6.79 12.69 -16.16
N ALA A 10 -8.04 12.27 -15.98
CA ALA A 10 -8.81 12.57 -14.78
C ALA A 10 -8.24 11.84 -13.55
N GLU A 11 -7.84 10.58 -13.71
CA GLU A 11 -7.18 9.82 -12.65
C GLU A 11 -5.84 10.44 -12.25
N GLU A 12 -4.98 10.77 -13.22
CA GLU A 12 -3.68 11.39 -12.92
C GLU A 12 -3.85 12.74 -12.23
N ARG A 13 -4.79 13.56 -12.70
CA ARG A 13 -5.13 14.83 -12.03
C ARG A 13 -5.59 14.62 -10.59
N GLN A 14 -6.35 13.56 -10.33
CA GLN A 14 -6.79 13.22 -8.99
C GLN A 14 -5.62 12.76 -8.12
N ARG A 15 -4.72 11.92 -8.65
CA ARG A 15 -3.50 11.49 -7.94
C ARG A 15 -2.63 12.69 -7.54
N ASP A 16 -2.42 13.66 -8.44
CA ASP A 16 -1.64 14.87 -8.16
C ASP A 16 -2.25 15.74 -7.05
N GLN A 17 -3.57 15.95 -7.09
CA GLN A 17 -4.27 16.71 -6.06
C GLN A 17 -4.17 16.04 -4.69
N TRP A 18 -4.27 14.71 -4.66
CA TRP A 18 -4.13 13.95 -3.43
C TRP A 18 -2.68 13.91 -2.94
N ALA A 19 -1.68 13.90 -3.82
CA ALA A 19 -0.28 14.04 -3.43
C ALA A 19 -0.03 15.36 -2.69
N HIS A 20 -0.55 16.47 -3.23
CA HIS A 20 -0.44 17.78 -2.57
C HIS A 20 -1.20 17.83 -1.24
N THR A 21 -2.47 17.40 -1.24
CA THR A 21 -3.33 17.43 -0.05
C THR A 21 -2.72 16.60 1.09
N SER A 22 -2.18 15.42 0.76
CA SER A 22 -1.59 14.52 1.74
C SER A 22 -0.32 15.09 2.38
N LEU A 23 0.48 15.84 1.62
CA LEU A 23 1.64 16.55 2.17
C LEU A 23 1.20 17.60 3.19
N VAL A 24 0.18 18.40 2.87
CA VAL A 24 -0.36 19.44 3.78
C VAL A 24 -0.89 18.80 5.06
N LEU A 25 -1.67 17.73 4.94
CA LEU A 25 -2.20 16.99 6.09
C LEU A 25 -1.08 16.40 6.96
N ALA A 26 -0.05 15.82 6.36
CA ALA A 26 1.09 15.28 7.08
C ALA A 26 1.85 16.36 7.85
N VAL A 27 2.06 17.55 7.27
CA VAL A 27 2.69 18.68 7.98
C VAL A 27 1.82 19.13 9.15
N LEU A 28 0.51 19.31 8.94
CA LEU A 28 -0.42 19.74 9.98
C LEU A 28 -0.50 18.73 11.13
N ALA A 29 -0.60 17.44 10.81
CA ALA A 29 -0.64 16.36 11.78
C ALA A 29 0.67 16.29 12.58
N ASN A 30 1.82 16.48 11.93
CA ASN A 30 3.11 16.49 12.61
C ASN A 30 3.32 17.73 13.49
N LEU A 31 2.74 18.88 13.12
CA LEU A 31 2.81 20.10 13.92
C LEU A 31 2.05 19.95 15.24
N HIS A 32 0.89 19.30 15.20
CA HIS A 32 0.04 19.08 16.38
C HIS A 32 0.31 17.76 17.11
N ARG A 33 1.30 16.98 16.67
CA ARG A 33 1.65 15.68 17.26
C ARG A 33 2.39 15.84 18.59
N ASP A 34 2.07 14.97 19.55
CA ASP A 34 2.90 14.76 20.75
C ASP A 34 4.08 13.83 20.40
N PRO A 35 5.34 14.32 20.41
CA PRO A 35 6.50 13.54 20.01
C PRO A 35 6.79 12.34 20.92
N LYS A 36 6.20 12.27 22.12
CA LYS A 36 6.43 11.16 23.07
C LYS A 36 5.44 10.01 22.90
N ARG A 37 4.29 10.25 22.25
CA ARG A 37 3.19 9.28 22.17
C ARG A 37 3.00 8.68 20.79
N THR A 38 3.31 9.43 19.73
CA THR A 38 3.08 8.99 18.35
C THR A 38 4.30 9.20 17.46
N GLY A 39 4.51 8.23 16.56
CA GLY A 39 5.48 8.33 15.47
C GLY A 39 5.16 9.46 14.51
N ARG A 40 6.11 9.79 13.62
CA ARG A 40 5.90 10.82 12.58
C ARG A 40 4.87 10.34 11.56
N TYR A 41 4.00 11.23 11.13
CA TYR A 41 3.08 10.98 10.02
C TYR A 41 3.79 11.23 8.69
N SER A 42 3.61 10.33 7.72
CA SER A 42 4.04 10.47 6.33
C SER A 42 2.87 10.94 5.46
N PRO A 43 3.09 11.61 4.32
CA PRO A 43 2.03 11.86 3.33
C PRO A 43 1.28 10.57 2.93
N ASP A 44 1.98 9.44 2.87
CA ASP A 44 1.40 8.14 2.53
C ASP A 44 0.36 7.65 3.56
N ASP A 45 0.35 8.16 4.79
CA ASP A 45 -0.68 7.85 5.78
C ASP A 45 -2.05 8.44 5.41
N PHE A 46 -2.06 9.47 4.56
CA PHE A 46 -3.29 10.20 4.18
C PHE A 46 -3.66 10.03 2.70
N ASN A 47 -2.72 9.62 1.85
CA ASN A 47 -2.93 9.51 0.42
C ASN A 47 -3.68 8.20 0.04
N PRO A 48 -4.90 8.24 -0.53
CA PRO A 48 -5.63 7.05 -0.95
C PRO A 48 -4.94 6.27 -2.07
N PHE A 49 -4.10 6.94 -2.86
CA PHE A 49 -3.35 6.34 -3.97
C PHE A 49 -1.97 5.83 -3.54
N ALA A 50 -1.56 6.05 -2.29
CA ALA A 50 -0.34 5.43 -1.79
C ALA A 50 -0.54 3.91 -1.75
N ALA A 51 0.52 3.17 -2.12
CA ALA A 51 0.52 1.74 -1.93
C ALA A 51 0.23 1.45 -0.46
N SER A 52 -0.83 0.69 -0.19
CA SER A 52 -1.08 0.19 1.16
C SER A 52 0.24 -0.41 1.66
N ARG A 53 0.74 0.07 2.80
CA ARG A 53 1.81 -0.64 3.52
C ARG A 53 1.20 -1.99 3.84
N GLY A 54 1.42 -2.95 2.94
CA GLY A 54 0.75 -4.24 2.96
C GLY A 54 0.89 -4.82 4.35
N ALA A 55 -0.17 -5.49 4.81
CA ALA A 55 -0.09 -6.26 6.04
C ALA A 55 1.23 -7.06 6.01
N PRO A 56 2.02 -7.06 7.11
CA PRO A 56 3.27 -7.77 7.13
C PRO A 56 3.05 -9.19 6.61
N PRO A 57 3.96 -9.71 5.75
CA PRO A 57 3.76 -11.01 5.14
C PRO A 57 3.44 -12.01 6.25
N PRO A 58 2.40 -12.85 6.05
CA PRO A 58 1.98 -13.80 7.07
C PRO A 58 3.19 -14.63 7.49
N LYS A 59 3.46 -14.71 8.79
CA LYS A 59 4.56 -15.51 9.33
C LYS A 59 4.20 -16.99 9.16
N ALA A 60 4.58 -17.54 8.02
CA ALA A 60 4.49 -18.97 7.75
C ALA A 60 5.80 -19.65 8.17
N GLY A 61 5.69 -20.79 8.83
CA GLY A 61 6.84 -21.66 9.10
C GLY A 61 7.31 -22.38 7.83
N ILE A 62 8.54 -22.90 7.86
CA ILE A 62 9.18 -23.60 6.73
C ILE A 62 8.38 -24.83 6.28
N GLU A 63 7.52 -25.37 7.14
CA GLU A 63 6.65 -26.51 6.85
C GLU A 63 5.71 -26.22 5.67
N VAL A 64 5.32 -24.96 5.47
CA VAL A 64 4.50 -24.54 4.32
C VAL A 64 5.20 -24.79 2.99
N LEU A 65 6.54 -24.65 2.95
CA LEU A 65 7.31 -24.94 1.73
C LEU A 65 7.27 -26.45 1.43
N LYS A 66 7.34 -27.31 2.45
CA LYS A 66 7.20 -28.77 2.23
C LYS A 66 5.80 -29.10 1.69
N ALA A 67 4.75 -28.54 2.28
CA ALA A 67 3.38 -28.79 1.85
C ALA A 67 3.13 -28.34 0.39
N VAL A 68 3.68 -27.19 -0.02
CA VAL A 68 3.50 -26.63 -1.37
C VAL A 68 4.38 -27.31 -2.41
N PHE A 69 5.63 -27.66 -2.08
CA PHE A 69 6.60 -28.14 -3.07
C PHE A 69 6.79 -29.66 -3.09
N VAL A 70 6.56 -30.35 -1.97
CA VAL A 70 6.76 -31.80 -1.87
C VAL A 70 5.41 -32.52 -1.99
N ASP A 71 4.44 -32.15 -1.15
CA ASP A 71 3.18 -32.91 -1.06
C ASP A 71 2.26 -32.66 -2.27
N GLN A 72 2.25 -31.44 -2.83
CA GLN A 72 1.55 -31.15 -4.10
C GLN A 72 2.25 -31.76 -5.33
N GLY A 73 3.57 -31.93 -5.29
CA GLY A 73 4.35 -32.53 -6.39
C GLY A 73 4.23 -34.06 -6.44
N SER A 74 3.97 -34.70 -5.30
CA SER A 74 3.76 -36.16 -5.21
C SER A 74 2.39 -36.64 -5.68
N GLY A 75 1.45 -35.73 -6.00
CA GLY A 75 0.11 -36.08 -6.49
C GLY A 75 -0.02 -36.27 -8.02
N GLY A 76 1.07 -36.12 -8.79
CA GLY A 76 1.07 -36.24 -10.25
C GLY A 76 1.59 -37.56 -10.82
N ALA A 77 1.80 -38.59 -9.98
CA ALA A 77 2.29 -39.90 -10.41
C ALA A 77 1.48 -41.04 -9.77
N ASN A 78 0.19 -41.12 -10.11
CA ASN A 78 -0.54 -42.37 -10.29
C ASN A 78 -1.86 -42.11 -11.02
#